data_AF-A0A1M6MYH0-F1
#
_entry.id   AF-A0A1M6MYH0-F1
#
_cell.length_a   1.000
_cell.length_b   1.000
_cell.length_c   1.000
_cell.angle_alpha   90.00
_cell.angle_beta   90.00
_cell.angle_gamma   90.00
#
_symmetry.space_group_name_H-M   'P 1'
#
loop_
_entity.id
_entity.type
_entity.pdbx_description
1 polymer ?
#
loop_
_entity_poly.entity_id
_entity_poly.type
_entity_poly.pdbx_seq_one_letter_code
_entity_poly.pdbx_strand_id
1 'polypeptide(L)'
;MKNYKLFIPILLIAFLFFGCEEEISNQMSADFPQDYDIEYEIRQVMQYDPMNINGLDISEKLDFFSTVGFTLHYNDGEITSLTYSNGDVPFSPFGFDAGSQIDAECELDYDVMPNELRIKGTDNVVAYYQNGEFIMPFQLDCGSLSYKYTFVNID
;
A
#
# COMPACT_ATOMS: atom_id res chain seq x y z
N MET A 1 55.71 44.09 -53.00
CA MET A 1 54.36 43.54 -53.29
C MET A 1 54.52 42.07 -53.62
N LYS A 2 54.13 41.19 -52.70
CA LYS A 2 54.12 39.74 -52.90
C LYS A 2 52.83 39.23 -52.26
N ASN A 3 51.93 38.71 -53.11
CA ASN A 3 50.56 38.35 -52.75
C ASN A 3 50.57 36.97 -52.06
N TYR A 4 50.34 36.93 -50.75
CA TYR A 4 50.09 35.68 -50.04
C TYR A 4 48.58 35.50 -49.92
N LYS A 5 48.04 34.55 -50.69
CA LYS A 5 46.63 34.15 -50.61
C LYS A 5 46.42 33.36 -49.32
N LEU A 6 45.60 33.95 -48.45
CA LEU A 6 45.07 33.42 -47.21
C LEU A 6 44.22 32.18 -47.51
N PHE A 7 44.55 31.03 -46.93
CA PHE A 7 43.68 29.84 -46.91
C PHE A 7 43.40 29.49 -45.44
N ILE A 8 42.19 29.80 -44.98
CA ILE A 8 41.68 29.40 -43.67
C ILE A 8 40.79 28.18 -43.89
N PRO A 9 41.11 27.00 -43.36
CA PRO A 9 40.17 25.89 -43.32
C PRO A 9 39.14 26.14 -42.20
N ILE A 10 37.87 26.33 -42.57
CA ILE A 10 36.75 26.36 -41.63
C ILE A 10 36.46 24.92 -41.21
N LEU A 11 36.85 24.57 -39.98
CA LEU A 11 36.48 23.31 -39.34
C LEU A 11 35.05 23.46 -38.81
N LEU A 12 34.08 22.91 -39.51
CA LEU A 12 32.68 22.80 -39.08
C LEU A 12 32.60 21.75 -37.96
N ILE A 13 32.62 22.20 -36.70
CA ILE A 13 32.30 21.36 -35.55
C ILE A 13 30.77 21.28 -35.49
N ALA A 14 30.21 20.15 -35.92
CA ALA A 14 28.82 19.82 -35.67
C ALA A 14 28.66 19.50 -34.18
N PHE A 15 28.10 20.43 -33.42
CA PHE A 15 27.57 20.14 -32.09
C PHE A 15 26.33 19.25 -32.26
N LEU A 16 26.50 17.94 -32.07
CA LEU A 16 25.39 17.05 -31.77
C LEU A 16 24.97 17.32 -30.32
N PHE A 17 24.08 18.30 -30.14
CA PHE A 17 23.19 18.31 -28.99
C PHE A 17 22.18 17.18 -29.22
N PHE A 18 22.51 15.95 -28.80
CA PHE A 18 21.46 15.04 -28.38
C PHE A 18 20.88 15.69 -27.13
N GLY A 19 19.73 16.33 -27.31
CA GLY A 19 18.99 16.97 -26.23
C GLY A 19 18.78 15.95 -25.13
N CYS A 20 19.01 16.38 -23.88
CA CYS A 20 18.23 15.85 -22.79
C CYS A 20 16.76 15.96 -23.23
N GLU A 21 16.04 14.83 -23.26
CA GLU A 21 14.59 14.87 -23.30
C GLU A 21 14.16 15.76 -22.13
N GLU A 22 13.72 16.97 -22.46
CA GLU A 22 12.99 17.81 -21.51
C GLU A 22 11.69 17.04 -21.27
N GLU A 23 11.64 16.28 -20.18
CA GLU A 23 10.37 15.82 -19.63
C GLU A 23 9.54 17.08 -19.37
N ILE A 24 8.58 17.33 -20.25
CA ILE A 24 7.64 18.43 -20.12
C ILE A 24 6.79 18.11 -18.87
N SER A 25 7.15 18.69 -17.72
CA SER A 25 6.53 18.38 -16.42
C SER A 25 5.03 18.68 -16.34
N ASN A 26 4.43 19.22 -17.41
CA ASN A 26 3.02 19.57 -17.52
C ASN A 26 2.25 18.72 -18.55
N GLN A 27 2.85 17.64 -19.07
CA GLN A 27 2.14 16.62 -19.82
C GLN A 27 2.11 15.33 -18.99
N MET A 28 0.93 14.98 -18.45
CA MET A 28 0.70 13.64 -17.93
C MET A 28 0.88 12.64 -19.09
N SER A 29 1.70 11.60 -18.87
CA SER A 29 1.85 10.49 -19.83
C SER A 29 0.49 9.89 -20.16
N ALA A 30 0.32 9.42 -21.39
CA ALA A 30 -0.89 8.69 -21.82
C ALA A 30 -1.08 7.36 -21.05
N ASP A 31 -0.12 6.98 -20.20
CA ASP A 31 -0.09 5.75 -19.43
C ASP A 31 -0.70 5.86 -18.01
N PHE A 32 -1.58 6.83 -17.73
CA PHE A 32 -2.32 6.91 -16.44
C PHE A 32 -3.84 6.82 -16.63
N PRO A 33 -4.58 6.05 -15.81
CA PRO A 33 -4.15 5.17 -14.72
C PRO A 33 -3.99 3.70 -15.19
N GLN A 34 -3.06 2.95 -14.58
CA GLN A 34 -2.88 1.51 -14.83
C GLN A 34 -3.55 0.69 -13.74
N ASP A 35 -3.89 -0.55 -14.06
CA ASP A 35 -4.29 -1.54 -13.07
C ASP A 35 -3.04 -2.05 -12.33
N TYR A 36 -3.11 -2.11 -10.99
CA TYR A 36 -2.01 -2.62 -10.17
C TYR A 36 -2.52 -3.16 -8.83
N ASP A 37 -1.71 -4.01 -8.22
CA ASP A 37 -1.97 -4.58 -6.90
C ASP A 37 -1.00 -3.98 -5.89
N ILE A 38 -1.46 -3.75 -4.67
CA ILE A 38 -0.59 -3.48 -3.52
C ILE A 38 -0.77 -4.61 -2.51
N GLU A 39 0.33 -5.29 -2.20
CA GLU A 39 0.37 -6.36 -1.21
C GLU A 39 0.75 -5.83 0.17
N TYR A 40 0.05 -6.31 1.19
CA TYR A 40 0.26 -5.94 2.59
C TYR A 40 0.48 -7.17 3.45
N GLU A 41 1.51 -7.11 4.29
CA GLU A 41 1.81 -8.13 5.30
C GLU A 41 1.74 -7.54 6.71
N ILE A 42 1.58 -8.41 7.72
CA ILE A 42 1.68 -8.00 9.12
C ILE A 42 3.09 -7.51 9.41
N ARG A 43 3.21 -6.24 9.79
CA ARG A 43 4.41 -5.70 10.42
C ARG A 43 4.42 -5.95 11.92
N GLN A 44 3.26 -5.81 12.56
CA GLN A 44 3.18 -5.74 14.01
C GLN A 44 1.86 -6.31 14.52
N VAL A 45 1.93 -7.04 15.64
CA VAL A 45 0.75 -7.54 16.36
C VAL A 45 0.83 -7.06 17.79
N MET A 46 0.04 -6.04 18.13
CA MET A 46 0.05 -5.50 19.48
C MET A 46 -1.04 -6.13 20.33
N GLN A 47 -0.65 -6.71 21.47
CA GLN A 47 -1.54 -7.12 22.54
C GLN A 47 -1.57 -6.04 23.62
N TYR A 48 -2.76 -5.62 24.05
CA TYR A 48 -2.95 -4.67 25.15
C TYR A 48 -3.67 -5.37 26.30
N ASP A 49 -3.28 -5.00 27.52
CA ASP A 49 -3.97 -5.38 28.74
C ASP A 49 -4.29 -4.13 29.58
N PRO A 50 -5.21 -4.20 30.56
CA PRO A 50 -5.65 -3.02 31.30
C PRO A 50 -4.53 -2.31 32.09
N MET A 51 -3.44 -3.02 32.41
CA MET A 51 -2.28 -2.52 33.14
C MET A 51 -1.14 -2.09 32.21
N ASN A 52 -1.12 -2.57 30.96
CA ASN A 52 -0.16 -2.18 29.93
C ASN A 52 -0.85 -1.55 28.71
N ILE A 53 -1.11 -0.25 28.81
CA ILE A 53 -1.70 0.55 27.73
C ILE A 53 -0.76 0.77 26.54
N ASN A 54 0.55 0.59 26.73
CA ASN A 54 1.54 0.70 25.64
C ASN A 54 1.54 -0.56 24.76
N GLY A 55 0.92 -1.64 25.26
CA GLY A 55 0.87 -2.94 24.62
C GLY A 55 2.21 -3.67 24.60
N LEU A 56 2.16 -4.90 24.11
CA LEU A 56 3.29 -5.78 23.87
C LEU A 56 3.20 -6.25 22.42
N ASP A 57 4.29 -6.10 21.68
CA ASP A 57 4.38 -6.68 20.35
C ASP A 57 4.60 -8.20 20.46
N ILE A 58 3.68 -8.95 19.88
CA ILE A 58 3.66 -10.40 19.87
C ILE A 58 3.81 -10.99 18.46
N SER A 59 4.11 -10.15 17.45
CA SER A 59 4.31 -10.58 16.06
C SER A 59 5.29 -11.75 15.94
N GLU A 60 6.42 -11.69 16.63
CA GLU A 60 7.46 -12.73 16.65
C GLU A 60 7.22 -13.86 17.68
N LYS A 61 6.10 -13.83 18.40
CA LYS A 61 5.80 -14.87 19.41
C LYS A 61 5.14 -16.10 18.82
N LEU A 62 4.47 -15.95 17.68
CA LEU A 62 3.70 -17.00 17.03
C LEU A 62 3.90 -16.93 15.52
N ASP A 63 4.46 -18.00 14.94
CA ASP A 63 4.87 -18.04 13.52
C ASP A 63 3.69 -17.87 12.56
N PHE A 64 2.46 -18.21 12.98
CA PHE A 64 1.30 -18.09 12.11
C PHE A 64 0.96 -16.64 11.73
N PHE A 65 1.41 -15.63 12.48
CA PHE A 65 1.12 -14.23 12.13
C PHE A 65 1.78 -13.82 10.81
N SER A 66 2.91 -14.43 10.44
CA SER A 66 3.58 -14.14 9.16
C SER A 66 2.83 -14.67 7.94
N THR A 67 1.71 -15.36 8.13
CA THR A 67 0.90 -15.95 7.05
C THR A 67 -0.34 -15.11 6.72
N VAL A 68 -0.58 -14.04 7.49
CA VAL A 68 -1.69 -13.11 7.28
C VAL A 68 -1.25 -12.01 6.33
N GLY A 69 -2.10 -11.71 5.37
CA GLY A 69 -1.89 -10.60 4.45
C GLY A 69 -3.17 -10.20 3.74
N PHE A 70 -3.14 -9.04 3.09
CA PHE A 70 -4.17 -8.67 2.15
C PHE A 70 -3.60 -7.90 0.96
N THR A 71 -4.30 -7.99 -0.16
CA THR A 71 -3.98 -7.30 -1.40
C THR A 71 -5.10 -6.34 -1.72
N LEU A 72 -4.76 -5.10 -2.08
CA LEU A 72 -5.70 -4.15 -2.66
C LEU A 72 -5.50 -4.11 -4.16
N HIS A 73 -6.59 -4.28 -4.90
CA HIS A 73 -6.60 -4.24 -6.35
C HIS A 73 -7.06 -2.86 -6.81
N TYR A 74 -6.21 -2.16 -7.55
CA TYR A 74 -6.52 -0.87 -8.15
C TYR A 74 -6.81 -1.05 -9.63
N ASN A 75 -7.92 -0.48 -10.08
CA ASN A 75 -8.20 -0.30 -11.50
C ASN A 75 -8.45 1.17 -11.74
N ASP A 76 -7.91 1.70 -12.84
CA ASP A 76 -8.01 3.13 -13.16
C ASP A 76 -7.62 4.04 -11.97
N GLY A 77 -6.65 3.61 -11.15
CA GLY A 77 -6.10 4.39 -10.04
C GLY A 77 -7.00 4.44 -8.80
N GLU A 78 -8.11 3.71 -8.79
CA GLU A 78 -9.03 3.60 -7.65
C GLU A 78 -9.04 2.18 -7.08
N ILE A 79 -9.20 2.07 -5.76
CA ILE A 79 -9.39 0.77 -5.09
C ILE A 79 -10.71 0.17 -5.59
N THR A 80 -10.65 -1.05 -6.09
CA THR A 80 -11.83 -1.75 -6.62
C THR A 80 -12.21 -2.97 -5.79
N SER A 81 -11.23 -3.78 -5.37
CA SER A 81 -11.45 -4.98 -4.56
C SER A 81 -10.29 -5.25 -3.61
N LEU A 82 -10.54 -6.13 -2.66
CA LEU A 82 -9.53 -6.66 -1.75
C LEU A 82 -9.55 -8.18 -1.76
N THR A 83 -8.36 -8.76 -1.62
CA THR A 83 -8.17 -10.17 -1.26
C THR A 83 -7.53 -10.22 0.12
N TYR A 84 -8.20 -10.81 1.11
CA TYR A 84 -7.64 -11.03 2.45
C TYR A 84 -7.40 -12.52 2.68
N SER A 85 -6.27 -12.87 3.29
CA SER A 85 -5.96 -14.22 3.77
C SER A 85 -5.69 -14.20 5.27
N ASN A 86 -6.43 -15.00 6.02
CA ASN A 86 -6.18 -15.21 7.44
C ASN A 86 -5.00 -16.17 7.71
N GLY A 87 -4.45 -16.77 6.66
CA GLY A 87 -3.35 -17.73 6.76
C GLY A 87 -3.65 -18.88 7.72
N ASP A 88 -2.66 -19.20 8.56
CA ASP A 88 -2.69 -20.27 9.57
C ASP A 88 -3.28 -19.81 10.92
N VAL A 89 -3.78 -18.56 11.01
CA VAL A 89 -4.37 -18.04 12.24
C VAL A 89 -5.65 -18.83 12.58
N PRO A 90 -5.75 -19.44 13.77
CA PRO A 90 -6.87 -20.32 14.13
C PRO A 90 -8.13 -19.57 14.58
N PHE A 91 -8.20 -18.25 14.36
CA PHE A 91 -9.31 -17.39 14.76
C PHE A 91 -9.55 -16.32 13.70
N SER A 92 -10.80 -15.88 13.53
CA SER A 92 -11.13 -14.75 12.67
C SER A 92 -10.88 -13.43 13.42
N PRO A 93 -10.21 -12.44 12.80
CA PRO A 93 -10.07 -11.12 13.40
C PRO A 93 -11.32 -10.25 13.17
N PHE A 94 -12.26 -10.71 12.35
CA PHE A 94 -13.43 -9.93 11.94
C PHE A 94 -14.54 -9.97 12.98
N GLY A 95 -15.21 -8.83 13.16
CA GLY A 95 -16.45 -8.72 13.95
C GLY A 95 -17.69 -9.23 13.22
N PHE A 96 -17.53 -9.80 12.02
CA PHE A 96 -18.59 -10.30 11.15
C PHE A 96 -18.23 -11.71 10.63
N ASP A 97 -19.23 -12.41 10.10
CA ASP A 97 -19.02 -13.74 9.53
C ASP A 97 -18.25 -13.63 8.21
N ALA A 98 -16.99 -14.01 8.27
CA ALA A 98 -16.08 -14.12 7.14
C ALA A 98 -15.31 -15.43 7.30
N GLY A 99 -15.10 -16.13 6.19
CA GLY A 99 -14.27 -17.34 6.17
C GLY A 99 -12.80 -17.01 6.47
N SER A 100 -11.92 -17.97 6.20
CA SER A 100 -10.47 -17.74 6.28
C SER A 100 -9.93 -16.82 5.18
N GLN A 101 -10.76 -16.45 4.21
CA GLN A 101 -10.42 -15.58 3.09
C GLN A 101 -11.59 -14.65 2.77
N ILE A 102 -11.26 -13.45 2.28
CA ILE A 102 -12.22 -12.52 1.68
C ILE A 102 -11.72 -12.22 0.27
N ASP A 103 -12.62 -12.26 -0.70
CA ASP A 103 -12.43 -11.74 -2.06
C ASP A 103 -13.69 -10.94 -2.37
N ALA A 104 -13.59 -9.62 -2.33
CA ALA A 104 -14.76 -8.74 -2.40
C ALA A 104 -14.42 -7.36 -2.95
N GLU A 105 -15.39 -6.75 -3.64
CA GLU A 105 -15.33 -5.34 -3.97
C GLU A 105 -15.26 -4.50 -2.68
N CYS A 106 -14.41 -3.48 -2.70
CA CYS A 106 -14.16 -2.65 -1.54
C CYS A 106 -13.97 -1.18 -1.89
N GLU A 107 -14.07 -0.34 -0.88
CA GLU A 107 -13.79 1.09 -0.96
C GLU A 107 -13.11 1.56 0.33
N LEU A 108 -12.34 2.64 0.21
CA LEU A 108 -11.82 3.36 1.35
C LEU A 108 -12.73 4.56 1.61
N ASP A 109 -13.50 4.51 2.70
CA ASP A 109 -14.38 5.59 3.13
C ASP A 109 -13.55 6.68 3.80
N TYR A 110 -13.47 7.83 3.13
CA TYR A 110 -12.75 9.02 3.58
C TYR A 110 -13.64 10.00 4.37
N ASP A 111 -14.94 9.76 4.47
CA ASP A 111 -15.89 10.62 5.19
C ASP A 111 -15.90 10.33 6.71
N VAL A 112 -15.26 9.23 7.12
CA VAL A 112 -15.10 8.79 8.51
C VAL A 112 -13.65 8.89 8.97
N MET A 113 -13.43 9.10 10.28
CA MET A 113 -12.10 9.20 10.87
C MET A 113 -11.97 8.26 12.08
N PRO A 114 -11.02 7.30 12.08
CA PRO A 114 -10.10 6.97 10.98
C PRO A 114 -10.82 6.44 9.74
N ASN A 115 -10.21 6.61 8.56
CA ASN A 115 -10.79 6.15 7.29
C ASN A 115 -10.99 4.63 7.32
N GLU A 116 -12.00 4.13 6.63
CA GLU A 116 -12.41 2.73 6.75
C GLU A 116 -12.35 1.99 5.42
N LEU A 117 -11.57 0.91 5.36
CA LEU A 117 -11.61 -0.03 4.25
C LEU A 117 -12.83 -0.94 4.45
N ARG A 118 -13.83 -0.80 3.58
CA ARG A 118 -15.13 -1.46 3.70
C ARG A 118 -15.43 -2.36 2.52
N ILE A 119 -16.17 -3.43 2.76
CA ILE A 119 -16.76 -4.23 1.69
C ILE A 119 -17.95 -3.46 1.11
N LYS A 120 -17.92 -3.18 -0.20
CA LYS A 120 -18.95 -2.38 -0.87
C LYS A 120 -20.34 -2.98 -0.68
N GLY A 121 -21.32 -2.10 -0.42
CA GLY A 121 -22.71 -2.50 -0.20
C GLY A 121 -23.00 -3.16 1.15
N THR A 122 -22.05 -3.10 2.10
CA THR A 122 -22.22 -3.62 3.47
C THR A 122 -21.73 -2.63 4.52
N ASP A 123 -22.06 -2.89 5.79
CA ASP A 123 -21.48 -2.16 6.94
C ASP A 123 -20.19 -2.83 7.47
N ASN A 124 -19.62 -3.79 6.73
CA ASN A 124 -18.47 -4.56 7.18
C ASN A 124 -17.16 -3.80 6.93
N VAL A 125 -16.51 -3.38 8.02
CA VAL A 125 -15.19 -2.75 8.02
C VAL A 125 -14.11 -3.83 8.15
N VAL A 126 -13.21 -3.89 7.17
CA VAL A 126 -12.08 -4.83 7.16
C VAL A 126 -10.91 -4.26 7.96
N ALA A 127 -10.50 -3.02 7.67
CA ALA A 127 -9.39 -2.36 8.34
C ALA A 127 -9.60 -0.85 8.38
N TYR A 128 -8.87 -0.17 9.25
CA TYR A 128 -8.83 1.29 9.36
C TYR A 128 -7.53 1.81 8.79
N TYR A 129 -7.58 2.83 7.96
CA TYR A 129 -6.39 3.49 7.43
C TYR A 129 -6.07 4.73 8.27
N GLN A 130 -4.91 4.74 8.92
CA GLN A 130 -4.46 5.87 9.72
C GLN A 130 -2.93 5.96 9.72
N ASN A 131 -2.40 7.19 9.64
CA ASN A 131 -0.95 7.45 9.64
C ASN A 131 -0.17 6.67 8.58
N GLY A 132 -0.77 6.41 7.42
CA GLY A 132 -0.12 5.68 6.32
C GLY A 132 -0.21 4.16 6.44
N GLU A 133 -0.90 3.62 7.44
CA GLU A 133 -0.92 2.18 7.75
C GLU A 133 -2.36 1.66 7.86
N PHE A 134 -2.55 0.42 7.44
CA PHE A 134 -3.80 -0.30 7.71
C PHE A 134 -3.72 -0.99 9.06
N ILE A 135 -4.79 -0.83 9.83
CA ILE A 135 -4.89 -1.29 11.22
C ILE A 135 -6.18 -2.07 11.39
N MET A 136 -6.07 -3.27 11.97
CA MET A 136 -7.20 -4.15 12.20
C MET A 136 -7.27 -4.51 13.70
N PRO A 137 -8.19 -3.91 14.46
CA PRO A 137 -8.44 -4.30 15.84
C PRO A 137 -9.22 -5.62 15.87
N PHE A 138 -8.86 -6.50 16.81
CA PHE A 138 -9.61 -7.74 17.05
C PHE A 138 -9.55 -8.12 18.53
N GLN A 139 -10.44 -9.03 18.92
CA GLN A 139 -10.52 -9.53 20.29
C GLN A 139 -10.60 -11.05 20.29
N LEU A 140 -9.85 -11.67 21.20
CA LEU A 140 -9.92 -13.10 21.47
C LEU A 140 -10.84 -13.35 22.67
N ASP A 141 -11.13 -14.62 22.97
CA ASP A 141 -12.02 -15.05 24.05
C ASP A 141 -11.73 -14.40 25.43
N CYS A 142 -10.49 -13.97 25.66
CA CYS A 142 -10.14 -13.18 26.83
C CYS A 142 -10.61 -11.73 26.68
N GLY A 143 -11.81 -11.42 27.17
CA GLY A 143 -12.41 -10.07 27.12
C GLY A 143 -11.61 -8.96 27.81
N SER A 144 -10.58 -9.28 28.59
CA SER A 144 -9.68 -8.30 29.20
C SER A 144 -8.52 -7.88 28.31
N LEU A 145 -8.25 -8.62 27.24
CA LEU A 145 -7.19 -8.34 26.28
C LEU A 145 -7.79 -7.82 24.99
N SER A 146 -7.11 -6.87 24.36
CA SER A 146 -7.43 -6.38 23.01
C SER A 146 -6.20 -6.47 22.13
N TYR A 147 -6.41 -6.71 20.84
CA TYR A 147 -5.32 -6.93 19.90
C TYR A 147 -5.45 -6.02 18.69
N LYS A 148 -4.34 -5.82 18.00
CA LYS A 148 -4.28 -4.97 16.81
C LYS A 148 -3.24 -5.47 15.84
N TYR A 149 -3.65 -5.81 14.63
CA TYR A 149 -2.72 -5.96 13.51
C TYR A 149 -2.39 -4.59 12.92
N THR A 150 -1.14 -4.41 12.54
CA THR A 150 -0.67 -3.29 11.73
C THR A 150 0.00 -3.85 10.49
N PHE A 151 -0.48 -3.43 9.33
CA PHE A 151 -0.02 -3.90 8.05
C PHE A 151 0.92 -2.88 7.41
N VAL A 152 1.86 -3.36 6.61
CA VAL A 152 2.79 -2.55 5.83
C VAL A 152 2.78 -3.03 4.39
N ASN A 153 2.92 -2.08 3.45
CA ASN A 153 3.18 -2.41 2.06
C ASN A 153 4.56 -3.09 1.94
N ILE A 154 4.66 -4.16 1.15
CA ILE A 154 5.90 -4.91 0.89
C ILE A 154 6.60 -4.57 -0.44
N ASP A 155 6.10 -3.58 -1.18
CA ASP A 155 6.72 -3.02 -2.40
C ASP A 155 8.04 -2.27 -2.16
#